data_AF-A0A7S4ID47-F1
#
_entry.id   AF-A0A7S4ID47-F1
#
_cell.length_a   1.000
_cell.length_b   1.000
_cell.length_c   1.000
_cell.angle_alpha   90.00
_cell.angle_beta   90.00
_cell.angle_gamma   90.00
#
_symmetry.space_group_name_H-M   'P 1'
#
loop_
_entity.id
_entity.type
_entity.pdbx_description
1 polymer ?
#
loop_
_entity_poly.entity_id
_entity_poly.type
_entity_poly.pdbx_seq_one_letter_code
_entity_poly.pdbx_strand_id
1 'polypeptide(L)'
;MLKVRGTTAKADIFADAQLWGAAFLFQVLRFFLPAGDVFTPILHQVIMFVTLLETKNIEKVSYYKELTKFTEYLEEFKNATDIHLTGHSLGGGLALISAAQTKHIAVGLSAPNAKLSRGTFDPPFTIDDLNNFTFNIVPNRDPVARMDDLADLFQRIECTADANKFFSCHLAGRSMCEIMYTCGSGIRPAFCLCTETYKYPEPLPRDGVNMTWSEVCKNF
;
A
#
# COMPACT_ATOMS: atom_id res chain seq x y z
N MET A 1 -4.19 15.27 7.15
CA MET A 1 -3.86 13.85 6.88
C MET A 1 -5.13 13.06 6.57
N LEU A 2 -5.23 12.48 5.38
CA LEU A 2 -6.30 11.58 4.95
C LEU A 2 -5.88 10.14 5.18
N LYS A 3 -6.77 9.35 5.80
CA LYS A 3 -6.53 7.92 6.07
C LYS A 3 -7.56 7.12 5.30
N VAL A 4 -7.08 6.31 4.37
CA VAL A 4 -7.93 5.53 3.46
C VAL A 4 -7.99 4.10 3.97
N ARG A 5 -9.22 3.59 4.15
CA ARG A 5 -9.46 2.24 4.63
C ARG A 5 -9.13 1.22 3.53
N GLY A 6 -8.52 0.10 3.91
CA GLY A 6 -8.36 -1.07 3.04
C GLY A 6 -9.63 -1.92 2.89
N THR A 7 -9.45 -3.09 2.27
CA THR A 7 -10.50 -4.04 1.92
C THR A 7 -11.21 -4.58 3.16
N THR A 8 -12.53 -4.41 3.22
CA THR A 8 -13.40 -4.94 4.30
C THR A 8 -14.69 -5.58 3.77
N ALA A 9 -15.14 -5.17 2.59
CA ALA A 9 -16.35 -5.68 1.94
C ALA A 9 -16.02 -6.39 0.62
N LYS A 10 -16.96 -7.20 0.12
CA LYS A 10 -16.81 -7.88 -1.19
C LYS A 10 -16.62 -6.90 -2.35
N ALA A 11 -17.24 -5.70 -2.26
CA ALA A 11 -17.08 -4.64 -3.26
C ALA A 11 -15.63 -4.14 -3.36
N ASP A 12 -14.88 -4.18 -2.25
CA ASP A 12 -13.48 -3.76 -2.21
C ASP A 12 -12.59 -4.75 -2.99
N ILE A 13 -12.90 -6.06 -2.92
CA ILE A 13 -12.22 -7.10 -3.71
C ILE A 13 -12.47 -6.91 -5.21
N PHE A 14 -13.67 -6.51 -5.60
CA PHE A 14 -13.97 -6.19 -7.00
C PHE A 14 -13.21 -4.95 -7.46
N ALA A 15 -13.08 -3.93 -6.61
CA ALA A 15 -12.24 -2.77 -6.90
C ALA A 15 -10.77 -3.18 -7.09
N ASP A 16 -10.23 -4.04 -6.22
CA ASP A 16 -8.87 -4.57 -6.33
C ASP A 16 -8.66 -5.31 -7.67
N ALA A 17 -9.55 -6.25 -7.99
CA ALA A 17 -9.46 -7.06 -9.20
C ALA A 17 -9.55 -6.20 -10.47
N GLN A 18 -10.35 -5.14 -10.45
CA GLN A 18 -10.54 -4.29 -11.61
C GLN A 18 -9.39 -3.31 -11.83
N LEU A 19 -8.84 -2.73 -10.76
CA LEU A 19 -7.75 -1.75 -10.87
C LEU A 19 -6.41 -2.43 -11.17
N TRP A 20 -6.14 -3.59 -10.56
CA TRP A 20 -4.85 -4.26 -10.66
C TRP A 20 -4.86 -5.60 -11.39
N GLY A 21 -6.03 -6.14 -11.78
CA GLY A 21 -6.13 -7.46 -12.40
C GLY A 21 -5.32 -7.60 -13.69
N ALA A 22 -5.38 -6.60 -14.58
CA ALA A 22 -4.57 -6.60 -15.81
C ALA A 22 -3.07 -6.62 -15.48
N ALA A 23 -2.60 -5.71 -14.61
CA ALA A 23 -1.21 -5.66 -14.19
C ALA A 23 -0.74 -6.98 -13.55
N PHE A 24 -1.55 -7.58 -12.68
CA PHE A 24 -1.26 -8.87 -12.07
C PHE A 24 -1.13 -10.01 -13.10
N LEU A 25 -2.08 -10.13 -14.03
CA LEU A 25 -2.05 -11.16 -15.07
C LEU A 25 -0.81 -11.02 -15.96
N PHE A 26 -0.44 -9.79 -16.30
CA PHE A 26 0.75 -9.50 -17.10
C PHE A 26 2.06 -9.75 -16.35
N GLN A 27 2.10 -9.51 -15.04
CA GLN A 27 3.25 -9.90 -14.21
C GLN A 27 3.41 -11.42 -14.12
N VAL A 28 2.29 -12.16 -14.00
CA VAL A 28 2.30 -13.63 -14.04
C VAL A 28 2.80 -14.12 -15.40
N LEU A 29 2.31 -13.55 -16.50
CA LEU A 29 2.77 -13.88 -17.85
C LEU A 29 4.28 -13.62 -18.00
N ARG A 30 4.76 -12.46 -17.55
CA ARG A 30 6.19 -12.11 -17.56
C ARG A 30 7.06 -13.13 -16.82
N PHE A 31 6.58 -13.65 -15.69
CA PHE A 31 7.31 -14.65 -14.90
C PHE A 31 7.50 -16.00 -15.63
N PHE A 32 6.51 -16.42 -16.44
CA PHE A 32 6.56 -17.70 -17.15
C PHE A 32 7.24 -17.63 -18.52
N LEU A 33 7.33 -16.43 -19.13
CA LEU A 33 7.95 -16.26 -20.44
C LEU A 33 9.49 -16.20 -20.35
N PRO A 34 10.22 -16.97 -21.19
CA PRO A 34 11.66 -16.80 -21.35
C PRO A 34 11.97 -15.37 -21.80
N ALA A 35 12.87 -14.67 -21.09
CA ALA A 35 13.17 -13.25 -21.31
C ALA A 35 11.93 -12.33 -21.22
N GLY A 36 10.96 -12.66 -20.35
CA GLY A 36 9.74 -11.87 -20.15
C GLY A 36 9.99 -10.37 -19.89
N ASP A 37 11.10 -10.03 -19.24
CA ASP A 37 11.46 -8.63 -18.94
C ASP A 37 11.67 -7.77 -20.20
N VAL A 38 11.99 -8.38 -21.36
CA VAL A 38 12.10 -7.69 -22.66
C VAL A 38 10.77 -7.04 -23.05
N PHE A 39 9.64 -7.56 -22.57
CA PHE A 39 8.31 -7.02 -22.86
C PHE A 39 7.88 -5.92 -21.88
N THR A 40 8.66 -5.62 -20.83
CA THR A 40 8.31 -4.58 -19.84
C THR A 40 8.01 -3.21 -20.47
N PRO A 41 8.77 -2.72 -21.48
CA PRO A 41 8.49 -1.42 -22.10
C PRO A 41 7.11 -1.34 -22.78
N ILE A 42 6.63 -2.44 -23.37
CA ILE A 42 5.33 -2.49 -24.04
C ILE A 42 4.18 -2.81 -23.08
N LEU A 43 4.48 -3.41 -21.92
CA LEU A 43 3.49 -3.94 -20.99
C LEU A 43 2.49 -2.88 -20.52
N HIS A 44 2.98 -1.68 -20.22
CA HIS A 44 2.14 -0.54 -19.86
C HIS A 44 1.11 -0.19 -20.94
N GLN A 45 1.51 -0.21 -22.21
CA GLN A 45 0.61 0.08 -23.34
C GLN A 45 -0.43 -1.02 -23.53
N VAL A 46 -0.03 -2.28 -23.36
CA VAL A 46 -0.94 -3.41 -23.45
C VAL A 46 -1.96 -3.39 -22.32
N ILE A 47 -1.53 -3.10 -21.08
CA ILE A 47 -2.43 -2.94 -19.93
C ILE A 47 -3.45 -1.83 -20.21
N MET A 48 -3.00 -0.66 -20.69
CA MET A 48 -3.90 0.41 -21.11
C MET A 48 -4.94 -0.06 -22.13
N PHE A 49 -4.49 -0.75 -23.19
CA PHE A 49 -5.39 -1.22 -24.25
C PHE A 49 -6.44 -2.21 -23.73
N VAL A 50 -6.03 -3.16 -22.89
CA VAL A 50 -6.94 -4.15 -22.30
C VAL A 50 -7.97 -3.49 -21.39
N THR A 51 -7.54 -2.58 -20.51
CA THR A 51 -8.45 -1.89 -19.58
C THR A 51 -9.41 -0.95 -20.31
N LEU A 52 -9.00 -0.34 -21.44
CA LEU A 52 -9.90 0.45 -22.29
C LEU A 52 -11.04 -0.38 -22.90
N LEU A 53 -10.83 -1.68 -23.14
CA LEU A 53 -11.88 -2.56 -23.68
C LEU A 53 -12.92 -2.98 -22.62
N GLU A 54 -12.61 -2.84 -21.33
CA GLU A 54 -13.47 -3.26 -20.20
C GLU A 54 -14.46 -2.17 -19.72
N THR A 55 -14.68 -1.11 -20.50
CA THR A 55 -15.05 0.26 -20.07
C THR A 55 -16.47 0.56 -19.56
N LYS A 56 -17.33 -0.40 -19.18
CA LYS A 56 -18.68 -0.03 -18.65
C LYS A 56 -18.90 -0.26 -17.15
N ASN A 57 -18.16 -1.18 -16.54
CA ASN A 57 -18.27 -1.41 -15.09
C ASN A 57 -17.18 -0.69 -14.29
N ILE A 58 -16.18 -0.13 -14.97
CA ILE A 58 -14.97 0.40 -14.33
C ILE A 58 -15.23 1.62 -13.45
N GLU A 59 -16.09 2.53 -13.90
CA GLU A 59 -16.38 3.76 -13.16
C GLU A 59 -17.05 3.51 -11.80
N LYS A 60 -17.86 2.46 -11.66
CA LYS A 60 -18.63 2.22 -10.42
C LYS A 60 -17.78 1.83 -9.22
N VAL A 61 -16.56 1.35 -9.41
CA VAL A 61 -15.65 0.93 -8.33
C VAL A 61 -14.35 1.73 -8.32
N SER A 62 -14.30 2.85 -9.03
CA SER A 62 -13.15 3.75 -9.10
C SER A 62 -13.03 4.63 -7.84
N TYR A 63 -12.87 4.01 -6.67
CA TYR A 63 -12.76 4.74 -5.39
C TYR A 63 -11.64 5.79 -5.36
N TYR A 64 -10.60 5.60 -6.19
CA TYR A 64 -9.51 6.59 -6.33
C TYR A 64 -10.03 7.92 -6.90
N LYS A 65 -11.02 7.92 -7.81
CA LYS A 65 -11.57 9.15 -8.38
C LYS A 65 -12.24 10.02 -7.31
N GLU A 66 -12.98 9.39 -6.39
CA GLU A 66 -13.64 10.11 -5.30
C GLU A 66 -12.62 10.63 -4.28
N LEU A 67 -11.57 9.85 -3.98
CA LEU A 67 -10.47 10.29 -3.13
C LEU A 67 -9.67 11.46 -3.75
N THR A 68 -9.42 11.42 -5.06
CA THR A 68 -8.76 12.48 -5.83
C THR A 68 -9.57 13.76 -5.78
N LYS A 69 -10.87 13.71 -6.14
CA LYS A 69 -11.77 14.87 -6.04
C LYS A 69 -11.86 15.42 -4.63
N PHE A 70 -11.88 14.56 -3.61
CA PHE A 70 -11.92 15.01 -2.23
C PHE A 70 -10.61 15.69 -1.81
N THR A 71 -9.47 15.22 -2.31
CA THR A 71 -8.16 15.83 -2.08
C THR A 71 -8.10 17.22 -2.71
N GLU A 72 -8.49 17.34 -3.97
CA GLU A 72 -8.62 18.64 -4.68
C GLU A 72 -9.58 19.59 -3.95
N TYR A 73 -10.72 19.07 -3.47
CA TYR A 73 -11.68 19.88 -2.70
C TYR A 73 -11.04 20.48 -1.43
N LEU A 74 -10.19 19.72 -0.72
CA LEU A 74 -9.52 20.20 0.48
C LEU A 74 -8.46 21.26 0.14
N GLU A 75 -7.74 21.09 -0.96
CA GLU A 75 -6.76 22.06 -1.43
C GLU A 75 -7.46 23.38 -1.82
N GLU A 76 -8.44 23.30 -2.72
CA GLU A 76 -9.09 24.48 -3.32
C GLU A 76 -10.05 25.20 -2.36
N PHE A 77 -10.91 24.47 -1.64
CA PHE A 77 -12.00 25.08 -0.88
C PHE A 77 -11.69 25.24 0.61
N LYS A 78 -10.77 24.43 1.14
CA LYS A 78 -10.34 24.55 2.54
C LYS A 78 -8.98 25.23 2.68
N ASN A 79 -8.33 25.59 1.56
CA ASN A 79 -7.00 26.17 1.52
C ASN A 79 -6.01 25.36 2.38
N ALA A 80 -6.17 24.03 2.36
CA ALA A 80 -5.34 23.13 3.13
C ALA A 80 -4.03 22.90 2.38
N THR A 81 -2.92 23.39 2.94
CA THR A 81 -1.60 23.36 2.28
C THR A 81 -0.77 22.12 2.63
N ASP A 82 -1.23 21.29 3.58
CA ASP A 82 -0.47 20.16 4.12
C ASP A 82 -1.33 18.88 4.10
N ILE A 83 -1.71 18.46 2.89
CA ILE A 83 -2.51 17.25 2.70
C ILE A 83 -1.57 16.08 2.45
N HIS A 84 -1.57 15.14 3.40
CA HIS A 84 -0.87 13.87 3.31
C HIS A 84 -1.86 12.72 3.28
N LEU A 85 -1.67 11.77 2.38
CA LEU A 85 -2.50 10.58 2.25
C LEU A 85 -1.78 9.36 2.84
N THR A 86 -2.53 8.44 3.43
CA THR A 86 -2.01 7.15 3.84
C THR A 86 -3.09 6.09 3.82
N GLY A 87 -2.67 4.83 3.70
CA GLY A 87 -3.58 3.72 3.79
C GLY A 87 -2.83 2.39 3.80
N HIS A 88 -3.58 1.34 4.08
CA HIS A 88 -3.11 -0.04 4.05
C HIS A 88 -3.85 -0.83 2.97
N SER A 89 -3.19 -1.79 2.32
CA SER A 89 -3.81 -2.64 1.30
C SER A 89 -4.44 -1.81 0.18
N LEU A 90 -5.68 -2.10 -0.24
CA LEU A 90 -6.47 -1.28 -1.16
C LEU A 90 -6.38 0.22 -0.84
N GLY A 91 -6.59 0.61 0.43
CA GLY A 91 -6.57 2.02 0.83
C GLY A 91 -5.20 2.66 0.64
N GLY A 92 -4.13 1.89 0.82
CA GLY A 92 -2.78 2.31 0.49
C GLY A 92 -2.63 2.56 -1.00
N GLY A 93 -3.08 1.62 -1.84
CA GLY A 93 -3.02 1.76 -3.30
C GLY A 93 -3.81 2.97 -3.81
N LEU A 94 -5.03 3.17 -3.30
CA LEU A 94 -5.85 4.35 -3.59
C LEU A 94 -5.15 5.64 -3.17
N ALA A 95 -4.52 5.66 -1.99
CA ALA A 95 -3.75 6.81 -1.53
C ALA A 95 -2.56 7.11 -2.46
N LEU A 96 -1.82 6.10 -2.92
CA LEU A 96 -0.70 6.29 -3.85
C LEU A 96 -1.18 6.85 -5.20
N ILE A 97 -2.27 6.31 -5.75
CA ILE A 97 -2.86 6.77 -7.01
C ILE A 97 -3.31 8.22 -6.90
N SER A 98 -4.13 8.56 -5.91
CA SER A 98 -4.66 9.92 -5.74
C SER A 98 -3.56 10.94 -5.44
N ALA A 99 -2.53 10.56 -4.68
CA ALA A 99 -1.35 11.39 -4.45
C ALA A 99 -0.57 11.67 -5.73
N ALA A 100 -0.33 10.66 -6.56
CA ALA A 100 0.35 10.85 -7.84
C ALA A 100 -0.45 11.78 -8.79
N GLN A 101 -1.78 11.66 -8.80
CA GLN A 101 -2.66 12.51 -9.62
C GLN A 101 -2.69 13.97 -9.13
N THR A 102 -2.71 14.18 -7.82
CA THR A 102 -2.86 15.51 -7.20
C THR A 102 -1.54 16.13 -6.75
N LYS A 103 -0.40 15.44 -6.94
CA LYS A 103 0.93 15.89 -6.51
C LYS A 103 1.05 16.14 -5.00
N HIS A 104 0.37 15.31 -4.21
CA HIS A 104 0.42 15.32 -2.75
C HIS A 104 1.23 14.15 -2.22
N ILE A 105 1.75 14.25 -0.99
CA ILE A 105 2.54 13.16 -0.41
C ILE A 105 1.63 12.02 0.06
N ALA A 106 1.94 10.79 -0.36
CA ALA A 106 1.34 9.57 0.16
C ALA A 106 2.35 8.59 0.73
N VAL A 107 1.97 7.97 1.86
CA VAL A 107 2.65 6.80 2.41
C VAL A 107 1.70 5.61 2.41
N GLY A 108 1.97 4.64 1.55
CA GLY A 108 1.29 3.36 1.49
C GLY A 108 1.96 2.34 2.41
N LEU A 109 1.16 1.56 3.13
CA LEU A 109 1.63 0.37 3.84
C LEU A 109 1.09 -0.85 3.13
N SER A 110 1.97 -1.72 2.64
CA SER A 110 1.56 -3.00 2.07
C SER A 110 0.53 -2.79 0.93
N ALA A 111 0.72 -1.70 0.19
CA ALA A 111 -0.18 -1.25 -0.87
C ALA A 111 0.15 -1.94 -2.19
N PRO A 112 -0.85 -2.29 -3.03
CA PRO A 112 -0.57 -2.59 -4.43
C PRO A 112 0.07 -1.36 -5.10
N ASN A 113 0.98 -1.60 -6.03
CA ASN A 113 1.69 -0.53 -6.73
C ASN A 113 0.87 -0.03 -7.92
N ALA A 114 1.37 1.00 -8.60
CA ALA A 114 0.64 1.61 -9.71
C ALA A 114 1.54 1.93 -10.92
N LYS A 115 2.74 1.33 -11.03
CA LYS A 115 3.70 1.70 -12.07
C LYS A 115 3.25 1.26 -13.45
N LEU A 116 2.89 0.00 -13.67
CA LEU A 116 2.44 -0.49 -14.97
C LEU A 116 1.02 -0.02 -15.28
N SER A 117 0.14 -0.02 -14.28
CA SER A 117 -1.26 0.42 -14.41
C SER A 117 -1.45 1.95 -14.50
N ARG A 118 -0.41 2.77 -14.28
CA ARG A 118 -0.51 4.25 -14.24
C ARG A 118 -1.36 4.94 -15.32
N GLY A 119 -1.40 4.35 -16.52
CA GLY A 119 -2.12 4.90 -17.68
C GLY A 119 -3.57 4.46 -17.79
N THR A 120 -4.00 3.49 -16.97
CA THR A 120 -5.40 3.06 -16.88
C THR A 120 -6.22 3.94 -15.94
N PHE A 121 -5.54 4.71 -15.08
CA PHE A 121 -6.21 5.66 -14.19
C PHE A 121 -6.52 6.97 -14.90
N ASP A 122 -7.43 7.73 -14.30
CA ASP A 122 -8.03 8.93 -14.89
C ASP A 122 -8.10 10.04 -13.84
N PRO A 123 -7.34 11.14 -13.99
CA PRO A 123 -6.35 11.35 -15.03
C PRO A 123 -5.16 10.37 -14.94
N PRO A 124 -4.48 10.02 -16.04
CA PRO A 124 -3.26 9.22 -15.98
C PRO A 124 -2.13 10.03 -15.34
N PHE A 125 -1.12 9.33 -14.81
CA PHE A 125 0.07 9.95 -14.21
C PHE A 125 1.36 9.27 -14.68
N THR A 126 2.49 9.94 -14.45
CA THR A 126 3.82 9.50 -14.88
C THR A 126 4.53 8.66 -13.81
N ILE A 127 5.65 8.03 -14.20
CA ILE A 127 6.53 7.37 -13.22
C ILE A 127 7.16 8.39 -12.28
N ASP A 128 7.46 9.60 -12.79
CA ASP A 128 8.03 10.67 -11.97
C ASP A 128 7.04 11.17 -10.91
N ASP A 129 5.73 11.18 -11.20
CA ASP A 129 4.71 11.50 -10.20
C ASP A 129 4.73 10.48 -9.06
N LEU A 130 4.83 9.18 -9.37
CA LEU A 130 4.99 8.16 -8.33
C LEU A 130 6.29 8.36 -7.53
N ASN A 131 7.41 8.58 -8.22
CA ASN A 131 8.72 8.68 -7.60
C ASN A 131 8.88 9.92 -6.71
N ASN A 132 8.17 11.02 -7.01
CA ASN A 132 8.26 12.27 -6.26
C ASN A 132 7.24 12.38 -5.12
N PHE A 133 6.08 11.74 -5.25
CA PHE A 133 4.94 11.99 -4.35
C PHE A 133 4.50 10.76 -3.54
N THR A 134 5.01 9.57 -3.85
CA THR A 134 4.53 8.33 -3.22
C THR A 134 5.66 7.53 -2.59
N PHE A 135 5.41 6.98 -1.40
CA PHE A 135 6.32 6.07 -0.71
C PHE A 135 5.56 4.82 -0.28
N ASN A 136 6.01 3.63 -0.70
CA ASN A 136 5.37 2.37 -0.31
C ASN A 136 6.25 1.57 0.66
N ILE A 137 5.68 1.08 1.76
CA ILE A 137 6.32 0.11 2.65
C ILE A 137 5.89 -1.28 2.22
N VAL A 138 6.85 -2.11 1.83
CA VAL A 138 6.62 -3.40 1.16
C VAL A 138 7.14 -4.54 2.03
N PRO A 139 6.27 -5.24 2.79
CA PRO A 139 6.69 -6.39 3.56
C PRO A 139 7.15 -7.52 2.66
N ASN A 140 8.26 -8.16 3.02
CA ASN A 140 8.73 -9.35 2.33
C ASN A 140 7.65 -10.43 2.37
N ARG A 141 7.46 -11.12 1.24
CA ARG A 141 6.45 -12.19 1.05
C ARG A 141 4.99 -11.73 1.11
N ASP A 142 4.70 -10.44 1.19
CA ASP A 142 3.33 -9.94 0.99
C ASP A 142 2.97 -10.00 -0.51
N PRO A 143 1.96 -10.79 -0.91
CA PRO A 143 1.55 -10.88 -2.31
C PRO A 143 0.87 -9.59 -2.81
N VAL A 144 0.18 -8.84 -1.93
CA VAL A 144 -0.57 -7.65 -2.35
C VAL A 144 0.39 -6.51 -2.68
N ALA A 145 1.39 -6.27 -1.84
CA ALA A 145 2.40 -5.24 -2.08
C ALA A 145 3.33 -5.54 -3.28
N ARG A 146 3.19 -6.72 -3.89
CA ARG A 146 3.91 -7.15 -5.11
C ARG A 146 3.04 -7.07 -6.36
N MET A 147 1.75 -6.75 -6.23
CA MET A 147 0.89 -6.48 -7.37
C MET A 147 1.30 -5.16 -8.01
N ASP A 148 1.45 -5.20 -9.34
CA ASP A 148 2.06 -4.13 -10.14
C ASP A 148 3.53 -3.86 -9.77
N ASP A 149 4.31 -3.27 -10.68
CA ASP A 149 5.72 -3.00 -10.48
C ASP A 149 5.93 -1.83 -9.50
N LEU A 150 7.02 -1.90 -8.76
CA LEU A 150 7.40 -0.88 -7.78
C LEU A 150 7.90 0.39 -8.49
N ALA A 151 7.42 1.53 -8.02
CA ALA A 151 8.10 2.81 -8.18
C ALA A 151 9.44 2.78 -7.43
N ASP A 152 10.30 3.77 -7.65
CA ASP A 152 11.67 3.74 -7.12
C ASP A 152 11.70 4.11 -5.62
N LEU A 153 10.68 4.81 -5.13
CA LEU A 153 10.55 5.22 -3.73
C LEU A 153 9.72 4.20 -2.92
N PHE A 154 10.40 3.21 -2.37
CA PHE A 154 9.81 2.19 -1.48
C PHE A 154 10.80 1.73 -0.42
N GLN A 155 10.28 1.19 0.68
CA GLN A 155 11.08 0.54 1.73
C GLN A 155 10.63 -0.91 1.91
N ARG A 156 11.56 -1.84 1.75
CA ARG A 156 11.30 -3.24 2.14
C ARG A 156 11.43 -3.39 3.65
N ILE A 157 10.52 -4.13 4.24
CA ILE A 157 10.63 -4.58 5.63
C ILE A 157 10.58 -6.10 5.66
N GLU A 158 11.21 -6.69 6.66
CA GLU A 158 11.11 -8.13 6.85
C GLU A 158 9.70 -8.54 7.25
N CYS A 159 9.42 -9.81 7.11
CA CYS A 159 8.22 -10.40 7.69
C CYS A 159 8.63 -11.73 8.28
N THR A 160 8.37 -11.96 9.56
CA THR A 160 8.73 -13.20 10.27
C THR A 160 7.64 -14.28 10.22
N ALA A 161 6.56 -14.06 9.45
CA ALA A 161 5.47 -15.03 9.30
C ALA A 161 5.97 -16.40 8.80
N ASP A 162 5.30 -17.47 9.19
CA ASP A 162 5.51 -18.77 8.54
C ASP A 162 5.22 -18.64 7.03
N ALA A 163 6.07 -19.27 6.20
CA ALA A 163 5.99 -19.13 4.74
C ALA A 163 4.68 -19.65 4.14
N ASN A 164 4.00 -20.58 4.81
CA ASN A 164 2.69 -21.10 4.40
C ASN A 164 1.51 -20.16 4.74
N LYS A 165 1.75 -19.07 5.48
CA LYS A 165 0.74 -18.08 5.85
C LYS A 165 0.80 -16.85 4.94
N PHE A 166 0.43 -17.04 3.67
CA PHE A 166 0.59 -16.07 2.59
C PHE A 166 0.07 -14.65 2.89
N PHE A 167 -1.06 -14.52 3.57
CA PHE A 167 -1.64 -13.22 3.90
C PHE A 167 -1.19 -12.64 5.25
N SER A 168 -0.43 -13.39 6.05
CA SER A 168 -0.05 -12.88 7.37
C SER A 168 1.04 -11.81 7.29
N CYS A 169 1.81 -11.71 6.20
CA CYS A 169 2.71 -10.58 5.93
C CYS A 169 1.96 -9.33 5.44
N HIS A 170 0.74 -9.50 4.94
CA HIS A 170 -0.10 -8.41 4.49
C HIS A 170 -0.75 -7.63 5.64
N LEU A 171 -0.69 -8.13 6.89
CA LEU A 171 -1.37 -7.47 8.01
C LEU A 171 -0.64 -6.18 8.42
N ALA A 172 -1.36 -5.07 8.45
CA ALA A 172 -0.84 -3.76 8.87
C ALA A 172 -0.20 -3.81 10.27
N GLY A 173 -0.85 -4.49 11.21
CA GLY A 173 -0.35 -4.65 12.59
C GLY A 173 1.02 -5.34 12.61
N ARG A 174 1.23 -6.38 11.79
CA ARG A 174 2.54 -7.05 11.72
C ARG A 174 3.59 -6.14 11.11
N SER A 175 3.27 -5.46 10.03
CA SER A 175 4.20 -4.52 9.39
C SER A 175 4.62 -3.41 10.35
N MET A 176 3.69 -2.90 11.16
CA MET A 176 4.00 -1.91 12.18
C MET A 176 4.88 -2.50 13.29
N CYS A 177 4.64 -3.74 13.71
CA CYS A 177 5.49 -4.42 14.69
C CYS A 177 6.92 -4.64 14.19
N GLU A 178 7.08 -5.01 12.92
CA GLU A 178 8.39 -5.12 12.29
C GLU A 178 9.12 -3.77 12.33
N ILE A 179 8.46 -2.69 11.92
CA ILE A 179 9.04 -1.34 11.95
C ILE A 179 9.45 -0.96 13.37
N MET A 180 8.58 -1.20 14.36
CA MET A 180 8.89 -0.91 15.77
C MET A 180 10.04 -1.75 16.32
N TYR A 181 10.15 -3.01 15.90
CA TYR A 181 11.22 -3.90 16.32
C TYR A 181 12.56 -3.46 15.72
N THR A 182 12.59 -3.17 14.43
CA THR A 182 13.81 -2.88 13.68
C THR A 182 14.29 -1.43 13.86
N CYS A 183 13.37 -0.46 13.92
CA CYS A 183 13.68 0.96 14.04
C CYS A 183 13.48 1.53 15.46
N GLY A 184 12.91 0.73 16.37
CA GLY A 184 12.48 1.18 17.69
C GLY A 184 11.11 1.86 17.68
N SER A 185 10.45 1.89 18.85
CA SER A 185 9.15 2.55 19.04
C SER A 185 9.25 4.05 19.37
N GLY A 186 10.46 4.61 19.39
CA GLY A 186 10.72 6.02 19.69
C GLY A 186 10.19 6.41 21.07
N ILE A 187 9.34 7.44 21.14
CA ILE A 187 8.62 7.87 22.36
C ILE A 187 7.27 7.15 22.59
N ARG A 188 6.81 6.34 21.64
CA ARG A 188 5.52 5.64 21.73
C ARG A 188 5.69 4.26 22.38
N PRO A 189 4.69 3.75 23.10
CA PRO A 189 4.73 2.37 23.57
C PRO A 189 4.72 1.41 22.37
N ALA A 190 5.45 0.31 22.47
CA ALA A 190 5.31 -0.80 21.52
C ALA A 190 3.92 -1.44 21.71
N PHE A 191 3.38 -2.04 20.66
CA PHE A 191 2.05 -2.67 20.75
C PHE A 191 2.14 -4.06 21.40
N CYS A 192 1.26 -4.35 22.34
CA CYS A 192 1.14 -5.66 22.98
C CYS A 192 0.99 -6.80 21.97
N LEU A 193 0.23 -6.56 20.90
CA LEU A 193 0.04 -7.50 19.80
C LEU A 193 1.36 -7.94 19.13
N CYS A 194 2.41 -7.11 19.15
CA CYS A 194 3.71 -7.47 18.56
C CYS A 194 4.30 -8.70 19.25
N THR A 195 4.26 -8.74 20.58
CA THR A 195 4.74 -9.87 21.36
C THR A 195 3.69 -10.96 21.46
N GLU A 196 2.45 -10.62 21.84
CA GLU A 196 1.42 -11.59 22.17
C GLU A 196 0.93 -12.38 20.94
N THR A 197 0.75 -11.68 19.81
CA THR A 197 0.23 -12.27 18.57
C THR A 197 1.35 -12.63 17.60
N TYR A 198 2.29 -11.71 17.35
CA TYR A 198 3.31 -11.88 16.31
C TYR A 198 4.66 -12.39 16.81
N LYS A 199 4.82 -12.60 18.12
CA LYS A 199 5.99 -13.24 18.74
C LYS A 199 7.30 -12.48 18.53
N TYR A 200 7.24 -11.15 18.35
CA TYR A 200 8.43 -10.30 18.48
C TYR A 200 8.91 -10.29 19.94
N PRO A 201 10.22 -10.12 20.20
CA PRO A 201 10.75 -10.00 21.55
C PRO A 201 10.06 -8.89 22.36
N GLU A 202 10.02 -9.06 23.68
CA GLU A 202 9.54 -8.01 24.59
C GLU A 202 10.42 -6.76 24.46
N PRO A 203 9.83 -5.55 24.40
CA PRO A 203 10.59 -4.32 24.35
C PRO A 203 11.28 -4.06 25.69
N LEU A 204 12.43 -3.39 25.64
CA LEU A 204 13.12 -2.94 26.84
C LEU A 204 12.33 -1.83 27.54
N PRO A 205 12.27 -1.83 28.89
CA PRO A 205 11.68 -0.72 29.63
C PRO A 205 12.48 0.56 29.36
N ARG A 206 11.79 1.70 29.29
CA ARG A 206 12.45 3.01 29.26
C ARG A 206 12.93 3.40 30.66
N ASP A 207 13.94 4.26 30.68
CA ASP A 207 14.45 4.86 31.92
C ASP A 207 13.31 5.44 32.76
N GLY A 208 13.27 5.04 34.02
CA GLY A 208 12.24 5.47 34.98
C GLY A 208 10.90 4.71 34.93
N VAL A 209 10.76 3.70 34.06
CA VAL A 209 9.58 2.82 34.03
C VAL A 209 9.85 1.53 34.82
N ASN A 210 9.14 1.36 35.94
CA ASN A 210 9.25 0.18 36.82
C ASN A 210 8.23 -0.92 36.51
N MET A 211 7.42 -0.77 35.46
CA MET A 211 6.44 -1.78 35.06
C MET A 211 7.05 -2.81 34.11
N THR A 212 6.72 -4.08 34.33
CA THR A 212 7.02 -5.17 33.40
C THR A 212 6.13 -5.13 32.17
N TRP A 213 6.57 -5.75 31.07
CA TRP A 213 5.78 -5.84 29.84
C TRP A 213 4.40 -6.50 30.08
N SER A 214 4.36 -7.57 30.87
CA SER A 214 3.11 -8.25 31.22
C SER A 214 2.14 -7.35 31.98
N GLU A 215 2.62 -6.47 32.85
CA GLU A 215 1.77 -5.53 33.58
C GLU A 215 1.21 -4.43 32.67
N VAL A 216 1.98 -3.98 31.68
CA VAL A 216 1.53 -3.00 30.68
C VAL A 216 0.41 -3.59 29.82
N CYS A 217 0.58 -4.83 29.34
CA CYS A 217 -0.35 -5.44 28.38
C CYS A 217 -1.62 -6.04 29.01
N LYS A 218 -1.67 -6.26 30.32
CA LYS A 218 -2.89 -6.71 31.02
C LYS A 218 -4.01 -5.67 31.10
N ASN A 219 -3.71 -4.40 30.84
CA ASN A 219 -4.64 -3.28 31.02
C ASN A 219 -5.29 -2.77 29.72
N PHE A 220 -5.13 -3.50 28.61
CA PHE A 220 -5.67 -3.19 27.28
C PHE A 220 -6.33 -4.42 26.67
#